data_AF-A0A351IY92-F1
#
_entry.id   AF-A0A351IY92-F1
#
_cell.length_a   1.000
_cell.length_b   1.000
_cell.length_c   1.000
_cell.angle_alpha   90.00
_cell.angle_beta   90.00
_cell.angle_gamma   90.00
#
_symmetry.space_group_name_H-M   'P 1'
#
loop_
_entity.id
_entity.type
_entity.pdbx_description
1 polymer ?
#
loop_
_entity_poly.entity_id
_entity_poly.type
_entity_poly.pdbx_seq_one_letter_code
_entity_poly.pdbx_strand_id
1 'polypeptide(L)'
;VESRRGSGGYIRITRIAMEKNAYLMHALSAVGDTIDDSTAKVFIKEWVHRGVFSSANAALAYASIHDHALANVPAKLRNVVRADILKSYLYTLINH
;
A
#
# COMPACT_ATOMS: atom_id res chain seq x y z
N VAL A 1 -18.57 21.39 46.09
CA VAL A 1 -18.96 21.96 44.78
C VAL A 1 -17.71 22.00 43.93
N GLU A 2 -17.60 21.11 42.95
CA GLU A 2 -16.46 21.11 42.03
C GLU A 2 -16.87 20.51 40.68
N SER A 3 -16.25 21.05 39.63
CA SER A 3 -16.80 21.26 38.29
C SER A 3 -16.80 20.03 37.39
N ARG A 4 -17.79 19.98 36.47
CA ARG A 4 -17.88 19.04 35.33
C ARG A 4 -17.75 19.80 34.00
N ARG A 5 -17.11 19.12 33.03
CA ARG A 5 -17.06 19.28 31.54
C ARG A 5 -15.72 19.86 31.03
N GLY A 6 -14.94 19.23 30.14
CA GLY A 6 -15.07 17.96 29.41
C GLY A 6 -13.91 17.73 28.40
N SER A 7 -13.86 16.50 27.85
CA SER A 7 -13.22 16.10 26.58
C SER A 7 -11.68 16.18 26.46
N GLY A 8 -10.96 15.46 27.32
CA GLY A 8 -9.52 15.26 27.19
C GLY A 8 -9.16 13.83 26.79
N GLY A 9 -8.79 13.63 25.52
CA GLY A 9 -7.75 12.65 25.16
C GLY A 9 -8.17 11.32 24.52
N TYR A 10 -8.46 11.33 23.21
CA TYR A 10 -8.33 10.14 22.33
C TYR A 10 -8.02 10.49 20.86
N ILE A 11 -7.60 11.73 20.57
CA ILE A 11 -7.65 12.27 19.20
C ILE A 11 -6.40 11.96 18.35
N ARG A 12 -5.25 11.58 18.94
CA ARG A 12 -4.00 11.49 18.17
C ARG A 12 -3.81 10.13 17.48
N ILE A 13 -4.03 9.02 18.17
CA ILE A 13 -3.73 7.67 17.63
C ILE A 13 -4.80 7.25 16.62
N THR A 14 -6.09 7.38 16.98
CA THR A 14 -7.21 6.98 16.13
C THR A 14 -7.25 7.74 14.80
N ARG A 15 -6.94 9.05 14.82
CA ARG A 15 -6.92 9.88 13.62
C ARG A 15 -5.80 9.48 12.66
N ILE A 16 -4.58 9.23 13.15
CA ILE A 16 -3.45 8.80 12.32
C ILE A 16 -3.73 7.42 11.68
N ALA A 17 -4.33 6.50 12.44
CA ALA A 17 -4.71 5.19 11.92
C ALA A 17 -5.79 5.29 10.82
N MET A 18 -6.81 6.12 11.01
CA MET A 18 -7.85 6.37 10.01
C MET A 18 -7.30 7.01 8.73
N GLU A 19 -6.43 8.01 8.84
CA GLU A 19 -5.80 8.67 7.69
C GLU A 19 -4.94 7.69 6.88
N LYS A 20 -4.21 6.80 7.57
CA LYS A 20 -3.43 5.73 6.93
C LYS A 20 -4.34 4.72 6.21
N ASN A 21 -5.42 4.27 6.84
CA ASN A 21 -6.35 3.31 6.21
C ASN A 21 -7.08 3.90 5.00
N ALA A 22 -7.49 5.18 5.06
CA ALA A 22 -8.08 5.86 3.91
C ALA A 22 -7.09 5.93 2.73
N TYR A 23 -5.82 6.26 3.00
CA TYR A 23 -4.79 6.26 1.97
C TYR A 23 -4.57 4.87 1.36
N LEU A 24 -4.49 3.81 2.19
CA LEU A 24 -4.29 2.44 1.71
C LEU A 24 -5.44 1.98 0.81
N MET A 25 -6.68 2.36 1.13
CA MET A 25 -7.84 2.10 0.26
C MET A 25 -7.71 2.82 -1.08
N HIS A 26 -7.29 4.09 -1.09
CA HIS A 26 -7.03 4.81 -2.34
C HIS A 26 -5.87 4.21 -3.14
N ALA A 27 -4.80 3.79 -2.47
CA ALA A 27 -3.67 3.12 -3.11
C ALA A 27 -4.11 1.79 -3.77
N LEU A 28 -4.95 1.01 -3.08
CA LEU A 28 -5.52 -0.23 -3.60
C LEU A 28 -6.35 0.03 -4.87
N SER A 29 -7.24 1.02 -4.85
CA SER A 29 -8.03 1.40 -6.02
C SER A 29 -7.16 1.94 -7.17
N ALA A 30 -6.08 2.65 -6.86
CA ALA A 30 -5.20 3.25 -7.84
C ALA A 30 -4.32 2.23 -8.58
N VAL A 31 -4.01 1.09 -7.95
CA VAL A 31 -3.33 -0.04 -8.64
C VAL A 31 -4.24 -0.70 -9.68
N GLY A 32 -5.54 -0.81 -9.39
CA GLY A 32 -6.53 -1.38 -10.29
C GLY A 32 -6.31 -2.87 -10.60
N ASP A 33 -6.77 -3.30 -11.78
CA ASP A 33 -6.72 -4.70 -12.22
C ASP A 33 -5.46 -5.06 -13.01
N THR A 34 -4.77 -4.05 -13.56
CA THR A 34 -3.55 -4.26 -14.34
C THR A 34 -2.59 -3.11 -14.11
N ILE A 35 -1.29 -3.41 -14.00
CA ILE A 35 -0.25 -2.39 -13.88
C ILE A 35 1.02 -2.83 -14.59
N ASP A 36 1.61 -1.95 -15.40
CA ASP A 36 2.91 -2.19 -16.02
C ASP A 36 4.07 -1.96 -15.03
N ASP A 37 5.27 -2.43 -15.37
CA ASP A 37 6.45 -2.35 -14.50
C ASP A 37 6.82 -0.89 -14.13
N SER A 38 6.74 0.02 -15.10
CA SER A 38 7.14 1.41 -14.91
C SER A 38 6.20 2.13 -13.96
N THR A 39 4.90 1.94 -14.15
CA THR A 39 3.85 2.48 -13.29
C THR A 39 3.96 1.87 -11.89
N ALA A 40 4.13 0.55 -11.78
CA ALA A 40 4.32 -0.13 -10.50
C ALA A 40 5.51 0.41 -9.70
N LYS A 41 6.64 0.69 -10.37
CA LYS A 41 7.82 1.28 -9.75
C LYS A 41 7.55 2.69 -9.20
N VAL A 42 6.73 3.49 -9.89
CA VAL A 42 6.31 4.82 -9.40
C VAL A 42 5.45 4.68 -8.15
N PHE A 43 4.48 3.77 -8.15
CA PHE A 43 3.64 3.49 -6.97
C PHE A 43 4.46 3.06 -5.76
N ILE A 44 5.39 2.12 -5.94
CA ILE A 44 6.24 1.63 -4.85
C ILE A 44 7.09 2.77 -4.26
N LYS A 45 7.65 3.65 -5.11
CA LYS A 45 8.39 4.83 -4.63
C LYS A 45 7.51 5.77 -3.84
N GLU A 46 6.29 6.01 -4.31
CA GLU A 46 5.32 6.87 -3.63
C GLU A 46 4.91 6.29 -2.26
N TRP A 47 4.76 4.97 -2.17
CA TRP A 47 4.48 4.28 -0.90
C TRP A 47 5.62 4.41 0.09
N VAL A 48 6.89 4.40 -0.36
CA VAL A 48 8.02 4.72 0.52
C VAL A 48 7.97 6.17 0.97
N HIS A 49 7.73 7.10 0.04
CA HIS A 49 7.65 8.54 0.36
C HIS A 49 6.59 8.84 1.42
N ARG A 50 5.46 8.12 1.37
CA ARG A 50 4.35 8.26 2.33
C ARG A 50 4.47 7.37 3.57
N GLY A 51 5.57 6.62 3.72
CA GLY A 51 5.81 5.76 4.89
C GLY A 51 4.92 4.52 4.96
N VAL A 52 4.30 4.11 3.85
CA VAL A 52 3.57 2.85 3.73
C VAL A 52 4.54 1.67 3.71
N PHE A 53 5.62 1.78 2.94
CA PHE A 53 6.71 0.81 2.91
C PHE A 53 8.00 1.40 3.49
N SER A 54 8.80 0.56 4.15
CA SER A 54 10.22 0.81 4.33
C SER A 54 10.95 0.62 3.00
N SER A 55 12.15 1.18 2.85
CA SER A 55 12.98 0.96 1.65
C SER A 55 13.27 -0.52 1.41
N ALA A 56 13.42 -1.32 2.48
CA ALA A 56 13.61 -2.77 2.38
C ALA A 56 12.35 -3.47 1.83
N ASN A 57 11.17 -3.14 2.36
CA ASN A 57 9.91 -3.73 1.88
C ASN A 57 9.62 -3.32 0.44
N ALA A 58 9.97 -2.10 0.05
CA ALA A 58 9.84 -1.64 -1.33
C ALA A 58 10.75 -2.41 -2.30
N ALA A 59 11.99 -2.70 -1.90
CA ALA A 59 12.90 -3.52 -2.69
C ALA A 59 12.35 -4.95 -2.89
N LEU A 60 11.83 -5.57 -1.82
CA LEU A 60 11.19 -6.89 -1.88
C LEU A 60 9.93 -6.89 -2.75
N ALA A 61 9.07 -5.88 -2.57
CA ALA A 61 7.87 -5.73 -3.38
C ALA A 61 8.22 -5.60 -4.87
N TYR A 62 9.17 -4.74 -5.24
CA TYR A 62 9.59 -4.58 -6.63
C TYR A 62 10.23 -5.86 -7.19
N ALA A 63 11.09 -6.52 -6.42
CA ALA A 63 11.69 -7.79 -6.81
C ALA A 63 10.65 -8.89 -7.09
N SER A 64 9.51 -8.89 -6.39
CA SER A 64 8.44 -9.86 -6.60
C SER A 64 7.61 -9.65 -7.87
N ILE A 65 7.67 -8.46 -8.48
CA ILE A 65 6.85 -8.09 -9.65
C ILE A 65 7.65 -7.79 -10.91
N HIS A 66 8.98 -7.76 -10.82
CA HIS A 66 9.84 -7.46 -11.97
C HIS A 66 9.70 -8.53 -13.07
N ASP A 67 10.01 -8.16 -14.32
CA ASP A 67 9.85 -9.02 -15.49
C ASP A 67 10.49 -10.41 -15.35
N HIS A 68 11.66 -10.50 -14.71
CA HIS A 68 12.34 -11.78 -14.56
C HIS A 68 11.74 -12.66 -13.45
N ALA A 69 11.15 -12.08 -12.39
CA ALA A 69 10.34 -12.85 -11.43
C ALA A 69 9.09 -13.44 -12.10
N LEU A 70 8.55 -12.74 -13.09
CA LEU A 70 7.37 -13.15 -13.85
C LEU A 70 7.71 -13.78 -15.21
N ALA A 71 8.95 -14.24 -15.41
CA ALA A 71 9.41 -14.74 -16.72
C ALA A 71 8.54 -15.89 -17.26
N ASN A 72 8.09 -16.77 -16.37
CA ASN A 72 7.26 -17.94 -16.69
C ASN A 72 5.76 -17.60 -16.83
N VAL A 73 5.36 -16.36 -16.56
CA VAL A 73 3.98 -15.89 -16.76
C VAL A 73 3.82 -15.42 -18.21
N PRO A 74 2.76 -15.85 -18.93
CA PRO A 74 2.47 -15.34 -20.27
C PRO A 74 2.43 -13.81 -20.29
N ALA A 75 3.09 -13.18 -21.27
CA ALA A 75 3.26 -11.72 -21.32
C ALA A 75 1.94 -10.94 -21.14
N LYS A 76 0.86 -11.42 -21.76
CA LYS A 76 -0.49 -10.83 -21.66
C LYS A 76 -1.09 -10.83 -20.24
N LEU A 77 -0.61 -11.68 -19.35
CA LEU A 77 -1.08 -11.81 -17.96
C LEU A 77 -0.16 -11.12 -16.95
N ARG A 78 1.07 -10.75 -17.33
CA ARG A 78 2.05 -10.23 -16.38
C ARG A 78 1.54 -9.01 -15.63
N ASN A 79 0.93 -8.04 -16.32
CA ASN A 79 0.43 -6.83 -15.69
C ASN A 79 -0.72 -7.08 -14.70
N VAL A 80 -1.54 -8.10 -14.95
CA VAL A 80 -2.59 -8.53 -14.02
C VAL A 80 -1.95 -9.13 -12.77
N VAL A 81 -1.00 -10.06 -12.96
CA VAL A 81 -0.28 -10.69 -11.84
C VAL A 81 0.49 -9.67 -11.01
N ARG A 82 1.11 -8.66 -11.63
CA ARG A 82 1.75 -7.53 -10.92
C ARG A 82 0.75 -6.81 -10.02
N ALA A 83 -0.42 -6.47 -10.55
CA ALA A 83 -1.46 -5.78 -9.80
C ALA A 83 -1.92 -6.65 -8.60
N ASP A 84 -2.14 -7.94 -8.81
CA ASP A 84 -2.57 -8.86 -7.76
C ASP A 84 -1.53 -9.01 -6.65
N ILE A 85 -0.25 -9.12 -7.00
CA ILE A 85 0.85 -9.17 -6.02
C ILE A 85 0.89 -7.86 -5.21
N LEU A 86 0.83 -6.70 -5.87
CA LEU A 86 0.86 -5.40 -5.20
C LEU A 86 -0.35 -5.19 -4.28
N LYS A 87 -1.55 -5.52 -4.74
CA LYS A 87 -2.77 -5.52 -3.91
C LYS A 87 -2.60 -6.43 -2.69
N SER A 88 -1.97 -7.60 -2.86
CA SER A 88 -1.70 -8.52 -1.75
C SER A 88 -0.83 -7.89 -0.66
N TYR A 89 0.23 -7.15 -1.01
CA TYR A 89 1.01 -6.40 -0.02
C TYR A 89 0.16 -5.36 0.72
N LEU A 90 -0.67 -4.60 -0.01
CA LEU A 90 -1.54 -3.60 0.61
C LEU A 90 -2.58 -4.24 1.55
N TYR A 91 -3.15 -5.39 1.18
CA TYR A 91 -4.07 -6.12 2.07
C TYR A 91 -3.40 -6.55 3.38
N THR A 92 -2.14 -6.98 3.34
CA THR A 92 -1.37 -7.27 4.56
C THR A 92 -1.21 -6.03 5.44
N LEU A 93 -1.17 -4.83 4.87
CA LEU A 93 -1.06 -3.59 5.65
C LEU A 93 -2.40 -3.04 6.17
N ILE A 94 -3.53 -3.46 5.59
CA ILE A 94 -4.88 -3.06 6.02
C ILE A 94 -5.39 -3.99 7.12
N ASN A 95 -5.09 -5.29 7.03
CA ASN A 95 -5.61 -6.33 7.92
C ASN A 95 -4.69 -6.63 9.13
N HIS A 96 -3.61 -5.87 9.31
CA HIS A 96 -2.71 -5.91 10.46
C HIS A 96 -2.56 -4.50 11.06
#